data_AF-A0A0F9CJB0-F1
#
_entry.id   AF-A0A0F9CJB0-F1
#
_cell.length_a   1.000
_cell.length_b   1.000
_cell.length_c   1.000
_cell.angle_alpha   90.00
_cell.angle_beta   90.00
_cell.angle_gamma   90.00
#
_symmetry.space_group_name_H-M   'P 1'
#
loop_
_entity.id
_entity.type
_entity.pdbx_description
1 polymer ?
#
loop_
_entity_poly.entity_id
_entity_poly.type
_entity_poly.pdbx_seq_one_letter_code
_entity_poly.pdbx_strand_id
1 'polypeptide(L)'
;MKVTLKNREIDQGLVLVSVFVKRELPVKLSFAIAKTIRKLKGIVEVITEERRKLVKKHQLTDVEGKAVADEGGNIQFADPAAFADDFNELMKQENEVDVHQIDYEKLTKMKDKDGKFIHPSPEELEGLLLLQMIAETEEEKEEEEEE
;
A
#
# COMPACT_ATOMS: atom_id res chain seq x y z
N MET A 1 -9.57 4.99 -13.04
CA MET A 1 -9.17 6.40 -12.90
C MET A 1 -7.67 6.43 -12.72
N LYS A 2 -6.97 7.33 -13.41
CA LYS A 2 -5.55 7.55 -13.15
C LYS A 2 -5.39 8.33 -11.86
N VAL A 3 -4.55 7.83 -10.96
CA VAL A 3 -4.16 8.45 -9.70
C VAL A 3 -2.64 8.42 -9.56
N THR A 4 -2.12 9.33 -8.73
CA THR A 4 -0.70 9.33 -8.35
C THR A 4 -0.59 8.77 -6.95
N LEU A 5 0.23 7.73 -6.78
CA LEU A 5 0.48 7.09 -5.49
C LEU A 5 1.97 7.00 -5.20
N LYS A 6 2.36 7.31 -3.97
CA LYS A 6 3.73 7.10 -3.48
C LYS A 6 3.98 5.63 -3.20
N ASN A 7 5.23 5.20 -3.34
CA ASN A 7 5.65 3.84 -2.99
C ASN A 7 5.22 3.43 -1.57
N ARG A 8 5.26 4.36 -0.60
CA ARG A 8 4.77 4.14 0.77
C ARG A 8 3.28 3.83 0.86
N GLU A 9 2.46 4.59 0.15
CA GLU A 9 1.00 4.41 0.13
C GLU A 9 0.64 3.07 -0.51
N ILE A 10 1.35 2.69 -1.59
CA ILE A 10 1.16 1.41 -2.27
C ILE A 10 1.51 0.24 -1.34
N ASP A 11 2.68 0.28 -0.70
CA ASP A 11 3.18 -0.79 0.18
C ASP A 11 2.23 -0.99 1.38
N GLN A 12 1.90 0.09 2.09
CA GLN A 12 1.00 0.04 3.24
C GLN A 12 -0.44 -0.32 2.84
N GLY A 13 -0.98 0.33 1.82
CA GLY A 13 -2.35 0.11 1.36
C GLY A 13 -2.59 -1.33 0.90
N LEU A 14 -1.62 -1.95 0.22
CA LEU A 14 -1.73 -3.35 -0.20
C LEU A 14 -1.75 -4.33 0.99
N VAL A 15 -1.01 -4.04 2.06
CA VAL A 15 -1.05 -4.85 3.29
C VAL A 15 -2.44 -4.79 3.92
N LEU A 16 -3.00 -3.58 4.07
CA LEU A 16 -4.29 -3.35 4.71
C LEU A 16 -5.46 -3.91 3.89
N VAL A 17 -5.48 -3.66 2.58
CA VAL A 17 -6.55 -4.15 1.70
C VAL A 17 -6.51 -5.67 1.51
N SER A 18 -5.41 -6.33 1.87
CA SER A 18 -5.26 -7.79 1.73
C SER A 18 -6.30 -8.59 2.53
N VAL A 19 -6.81 -8.02 3.62
CA VAL A 19 -7.89 -8.61 4.43
C VAL A 19 -9.22 -8.48 3.70
N PHE A 20 -9.51 -7.29 3.17
CA PHE A 20 -10.74 -7.00 2.44
C PHE A 20 -10.92 -7.90 1.21
N VAL A 21 -9.87 -8.13 0.44
CA VAL A 21 -9.94 -8.96 -0.78
C VAL A 21 -10.06 -10.46 -0.54
N LYS A 22 -9.80 -10.93 0.69
CA LYS A 22 -10.06 -12.32 1.07
C LYS A 22 -11.54 -12.57 1.36
N ARG A 23 -12.34 -11.52 1.52
CA ARG A 23 -13.80 -11.63 1.67
C ARG A 23 -14.41 -12.10 0.35
N GLU A 24 -15.53 -12.80 0.44
CA GLU A 24 -16.30 -13.24 -0.74
C GLU A 24 -17.19 -12.11 -1.24
N LEU A 25 -16.52 -11.12 -1.84
CA LEU A 25 -17.13 -9.96 -2.47
C LEU A 25 -17.90 -10.36 -3.74
N PRO A 26 -18.91 -9.58 -4.16
CA PRO A 26 -19.56 -9.73 -5.46
C PRO A 26 -18.54 -9.84 -6.60
N VAL A 27 -18.79 -10.75 -7.55
CA VAL A 27 -17.86 -11.08 -8.64
C VAL A 27 -17.31 -9.84 -9.36
N LYS A 28 -18.19 -8.87 -9.66
CA LYS A 28 -17.78 -7.61 -10.33
C LYS A 28 -16.82 -6.78 -9.48
N LEU A 29 -17.11 -6.65 -8.18
CA LEU A 29 -16.29 -5.90 -7.23
C LEU A 29 -14.94 -6.60 -7.01
N SER A 30 -14.97 -7.91 -6.75
CA SER A 30 -13.77 -8.73 -6.59
C SER A 30 -12.83 -8.62 -7.80
N PHE A 31 -13.38 -8.75 -9.02
CA PHE A 31 -12.60 -8.63 -10.26
C PHE A 31 -12.00 -7.23 -10.44
N ALA A 32 -12.77 -6.18 -10.16
CA ALA A 32 -12.30 -4.81 -10.30
C ALA A 32 -11.16 -4.48 -9.33
N ILE A 33 -11.28 -4.90 -8.07
CA ILE A 33 -10.21 -4.76 -7.07
C ILE A 33 -8.98 -5.58 -7.45
N ALA A 34 -9.16 -6.82 -7.88
CA ALA A 34 -8.05 -7.69 -8.29
C ALA A 34 -7.25 -7.09 -9.45
N LYS A 35 -7.91 -6.41 -10.40
CA LYS A 35 -7.23 -5.71 -11.50
C LYS A 35 -6.36 -4.57 -10.99
N THR A 36 -6.84 -3.77 -10.04
CA THR A 36 -6.06 -2.72 -9.39
C THR A 36 -4.85 -3.30 -8.66
N ILE A 37 -5.07 -4.30 -7.80
CA ILE A 37 -4.00 -4.93 -7.02
C ILE A 37 -2.92 -5.53 -7.91
N ARG A 38 -3.29 -6.16 -9.03
CA ARG A 38 -2.29 -6.73 -9.96
C ARG A 38 -1.34 -5.66 -10.50
N LYS A 39 -1.83 -4.45 -10.81
CA LYS A 39 -0.97 -3.35 -11.27
C LYS A 39 -0.04 -2.87 -10.16
N LEU A 40 -0.57 -2.68 -8.96
CA LEU A 40 0.18 -2.24 -7.79
C LEU A 40 1.28 -3.24 -7.38
N LYS A 41 1.02 -4.56 -7.51
CA LYS A 41 2.02 -5.59 -7.26
C LYS A 41 3.26 -5.48 -8.16
N GLY A 42 3.09 -5.09 -9.43
CA GLY A 42 4.24 -4.84 -10.30
C GLY A 42 5.13 -3.70 -9.82
N ILE A 43 4.54 -2.68 -9.18
CA ILE A 43 5.29 -1.59 -8.56
C ILE A 43 6.01 -2.09 -7.30
N VAL A 44 5.35 -2.88 -6.45
CA VAL A 44 5.98 -3.50 -5.26
C VAL A 44 7.18 -4.38 -5.63
N GLU A 45 7.12 -5.11 -6.74
CA GLU A 45 8.26 -5.88 -7.25
C GLU A 45 9.45 -4.96 -7.55
N VAL A 46 9.22 -3.84 -8.24
CA VAL A 46 10.27 -2.83 -8.52
C VAL A 46 10.81 -2.22 -7.22
N ILE A 47 9.94 -1.84 -6.28
CA ILE A 47 10.34 -1.31 -4.96
C ILE A 47 11.23 -2.33 -4.24
N THR A 48 10.87 -3.61 -4.27
CA THR A 48 11.60 -4.69 -3.61
C THR A 48 12.98 -4.89 -4.23
N GLU A 49 13.10 -4.80 -5.56
CA GLU A 49 14.37 -4.87 -6.26
C GLU A 49 15.28 -3.69 -5.94
N GLU A 50 14.77 -2.46 -5.95
CA GLU A 50 15.53 -1.27 -5.58
C GLU A 50 15.94 -1.29 -4.10
N ARG A 51 15.04 -1.68 -3.20
CA ARG A 51 15.38 -1.89 -1.78
C ARG A 51 16.51 -2.88 -1.61
N ARG A 52 16.54 -3.98 -2.38
CA ARG A 52 17.63 -4.96 -2.34
C ARG A 52 18.96 -4.35 -2.78
N LYS A 53 18.97 -3.44 -3.76
CA LYS A 53 20.17 -2.69 -4.16
C LYS A 53 20.64 -1.76 -3.05
N LEU A 54 19.72 -1.05 -2.39
CA LEU A 54 20.05 -0.19 -1.24
C LEU A 54 20.65 -0.99 -0.08
N VAL A 55 20.07 -2.15 0.25
CA VAL A 55 20.64 -3.04 1.28
C VAL A 55 22.06 -3.44 0.91
N LYS A 56 22.32 -3.86 -0.34
CA LYS A 56 23.67 -4.21 -0.80
C LYS A 56 24.64 -3.03 -0.79
N LYS A 57 24.16 -1.82 -1.06
CA LYS A 57 24.97 -0.58 -1.05
C LYS A 57 25.42 -0.21 0.36
N HIS A 58 24.56 -0.40 1.35
CA HIS A 58 24.78 0.08 2.73
C HIS A 58 25.16 -1.01 3.73
N GLN A 59 25.10 -2.29 3.35
CA GLN A 59 25.44 -3.41 4.24
C GLN A 59 26.87 -3.29 4.77
N LEU A 60 27.03 -3.59 6.06
CA LEU A 60 28.33 -3.83 6.66
C LEU A 60 28.87 -5.15 6.11
N THR A 61 30.11 -5.15 5.61
CA THR A 61 30.78 -6.35 5.14
C THR A 61 31.94 -6.75 6.06
N ASP A 62 32.16 -8.05 6.20
CA ASP A 62 33.34 -8.59 6.86
C ASP A 62 34.60 -8.48 5.98
N VAL A 63 35.72 -9.03 6.47
CA VAL A 63 37.01 -9.04 5.76
C VAL A 63 37.00 -9.86 4.47
N GLU A 64 36.03 -10.75 4.29
CA GLU A 64 35.84 -11.56 3.08
C GLU A 64 34.84 -10.91 2.10
N GLY A 65 34.31 -9.73 2.43
CA GLY A 65 33.32 -9.02 1.62
C GLY A 65 31.90 -9.57 1.73
N LYS A 66 31.61 -10.41 2.73
CA LYS A 66 30.26 -10.96 2.99
C LYS A 66 29.50 -10.06 3.95
N ALA A 67 28.18 -9.99 3.77
CA ALA A 67 27.33 -9.17 4.63
C ALA A 67 27.31 -9.70 6.07
N VAL A 68 27.47 -8.80 7.03
CA VAL A 68 27.38 -9.11 8.46
C VAL A 68 25.91 -9.10 8.87
N ALA A 69 25.47 -10.13 9.59
CA ALA A 69 24.13 -10.23 10.16
C ALA A 69 24.16 -10.24 11.69
N ASP A 70 23.10 -9.76 12.33
CA ASP A 70 22.88 -9.91 13.77
C ASP A 70 22.40 -11.34 14.14
N GLU A 71 22.20 -11.60 15.43
CA GLU A 71 21.71 -12.90 15.93
C GLU A 71 20.33 -13.27 15.38
N GLY A 72 19.54 -12.30 14.93
CA GLY A 72 18.23 -12.48 14.31
C GLY A 72 18.29 -12.69 12.79
N GLY A 73 19.48 -12.66 12.18
CA GLY A 73 19.67 -12.76 10.74
C GLY A 73 19.40 -11.46 9.97
N ASN A 74 19.27 -10.32 10.65
CA ASN A 74 19.12 -9.03 9.99
C ASN A 74 20.50 -8.51 9.54
N ILE A 75 20.58 -8.03 8.31
CA ILE A 75 21.80 -7.41 7.77
C ILE A 75 22.10 -6.12 8.54
N GLN A 76 23.33 -5.99 9.02
CA GLN A 76 23.82 -4.76 9.64
C GLN A 76 24.22 -3.76 8.56
N PHE A 77 24.04 -2.47 8.82
CA PHE A 77 24.43 -1.39 7.92
C PHE A 77 25.63 -0.64 8.47
N ALA A 78 26.57 -0.28 7.59
CA ALA A 78 27.73 0.53 7.97
C ALA A 78 27.32 1.96 8.38
N ASP A 79 26.32 2.50 7.69
CA ASP A 79 25.66 3.76 8.02
C ASP A 79 24.13 3.61 7.93
N PRO A 80 23.47 3.31 9.06
CA PRO A 80 22.01 3.18 9.11
C PRO A 80 21.26 4.46 8.74
N ALA A 81 21.84 5.65 8.97
CA ALA A 81 21.21 6.93 8.65
C ALA A 81 21.21 7.16 7.13
N ALA A 82 22.34 6.92 6.47
CA ALA A 82 22.43 7.01 5.01
C ALA A 82 21.50 5.99 4.30
N PHE A 83 21.38 4.77 4.84
CA PHE A 83 20.39 3.81 4.34
C PHE A 83 18.96 4.32 4.52
N ALA A 84 18.62 4.89 5.68
CA ALA A 84 17.29 5.41 5.96
C ALA A 84 16.93 6.58 5.02
N ASP A 85 17.88 7.45 4.70
CA ASP A 85 17.70 8.56 3.77
C ASP A 85 17.41 8.06 2.35
N ASP A 86 18.25 7.18 1.81
CA ASP A 86 18.05 6.57 0.48
C ASP A 86 16.73 5.79 0.42
N PHE A 87 16.41 5.03 1.48
CA PHE A 87 15.16 4.27 1.54
C PHE A 87 13.94 5.20 1.61
N ASN A 88 14.02 6.31 2.35
CA ASN A 88 12.96 7.31 2.38
C ASN A 88 12.77 7.98 1.01
N GLU A 89 13.85 8.24 0.26
CA GLU A 89 13.76 8.75 -1.10
C GLU A 89 13.07 7.75 -2.04
N LEU A 90 13.42 6.47 -1.95
CA LEU A 90 12.73 5.40 -2.67
C LEU A 90 11.23 5.38 -2.33
N MET A 91 10.88 5.47 -1.05
CA MET A 91 9.48 5.40 -0.60
C MET A 91 8.65 6.65 -0.95
N LYS A 92 9.29 7.78 -1.25
CA LYS A 92 8.64 9.02 -1.71
C LYS A 92 8.37 9.07 -3.21
N GLN A 93 8.96 8.18 -4.01
CA GLN A 93 8.74 8.15 -5.46
C GLN A 93 7.26 7.95 -5.77
N GLU A 94 6.79 8.68 -6.78
CA GLU A 94 5.40 8.71 -7.23
C GLU A 94 5.20 7.82 -8.46
N ASN A 95 4.02 7.19 -8.55
CA ASN A 95 3.64 6.32 -9.65
C ASN A 95 2.25 6.70 -10.15
N GLU A 96 2.10 6.85 -11.47
CA GLU A 96 0.79 6.92 -12.10
C GLU A 96 0.19 5.52 -12.24
N VAL A 97 -0.96 5.29 -11.59
CA VAL A 97 -1.65 4.01 -11.64
C VAL A 97 -3.10 4.21 -12.00
N ASP A 98 -3.63 3.37 -12.90
CA ASP A 98 -5.07 3.32 -13.13
C ASP A 98 -5.75 2.39 -12.12
N VAL A 99 -6.44 3.02 -11.17
CA VAL A 99 -7.18 2.41 -10.06
C VAL A 99 -8.67 2.38 -10.35
N HIS A 100 -9.33 1.27 -9.99
CA HIS A 100 -10.80 1.24 -9.95
C HIS A 100 -11.31 1.92 -8.67
N GLN A 101 -11.98 3.06 -8.83
CA GLN A 101 -12.67 3.72 -7.75
C GLN A 101 -14.04 3.10 -7.51
N ILE A 102 -14.34 2.89 -6.24
CA ILE A 102 -15.57 2.35 -5.69
C ILE A 102 -16.25 3.49 -4.95
N ASP A 103 -17.52 3.69 -5.24
CA ASP A 103 -18.38 4.60 -4.50
C ASP A 103 -18.71 3.95 -3.14
N TYR A 104 -18.37 4.64 -2.05
CA TYR A 104 -18.52 4.12 -0.68
C TYR A 104 -19.98 3.84 -0.31
N GLU A 105 -20.89 4.73 -0.68
CA GLU A 105 -22.32 4.51 -0.45
C GLU A 105 -22.83 3.29 -1.21
N LYS A 106 -22.39 3.12 -2.47
CA LYS A 106 -22.76 1.93 -3.25
C LYS A 106 -22.16 0.68 -2.62
N LEU A 107 -20.91 0.74 -2.13
CA LEU A 107 -20.24 -0.38 -1.48
C LEU A 107 -21.01 -0.87 -0.25
N THR A 108 -21.39 0.05 0.64
CA THR A 108 -22.12 -0.27 1.88
C THR A 108 -23.52 -0.82 1.64
N LYS A 109 -24.10 -0.53 0.46
CA LYS A 109 -25.39 -1.09 0.01
C LYS A 109 -25.23 -2.45 -0.71
N MET A 110 -24.01 -2.87 -1.06
CA MET A 110 -23.77 -4.20 -1.66
C MET A 110 -23.82 -5.30 -0.62
N LYS A 111 -24.20 -6.50 -1.06
CA LYS A 111 -24.20 -7.72 -0.24
C LYS A 111 -23.05 -8.63 -0.62
N ASP A 112 -22.40 -9.24 0.36
CA ASP A 112 -21.48 -10.34 0.16
C ASP A 112 -22.23 -11.62 -0.27
N LYS A 113 -21.48 -12.71 -0.48
CA LYS A 113 -22.08 -14.01 -0.87
C LYS A 113 -23.13 -14.54 0.14
N ASP A 114 -23.04 -14.14 1.40
CA ASP A 114 -23.89 -14.60 2.50
C ASP A 114 -25.12 -13.68 2.65
N GLY A 115 -25.25 -12.67 1.80
CA GLY A 115 -26.34 -11.72 1.81
C GLY A 115 -26.19 -10.60 2.84
N LYS A 116 -25.03 -10.47 3.48
CA LYS A 116 -24.74 -9.40 4.47
C LYS A 116 -24.19 -8.17 3.79
N PHE A 117 -24.55 -7.00 4.29
CA PHE A 117 -24.04 -5.74 3.77
C PHE A 117 -22.52 -5.60 3.97
N ILE A 118 -21.84 -5.07 2.97
CA ILE A 118 -20.39 -4.93 2.99
C ILE A 118 -20.02 -3.63 3.69
N HIS A 119 -19.68 -3.74 4.97
CA HIS A 119 -19.04 -2.67 5.72
C HIS A 119 -17.55 -3.00 5.87
N PRO A 120 -16.63 -2.19 5.30
CA PRO A 120 -15.21 -2.31 5.56
C PRO A 120 -14.91 -2.05 7.04
N SER A 121 -13.95 -2.79 7.63
CA SER A 121 -13.37 -2.39 8.91
C SER A 121 -12.56 -1.09 8.78
N PRO A 122 -12.19 -0.40 9.87
CA PRO A 122 -11.33 0.78 9.79
C PRO A 122 -10.02 0.53 9.04
N GLU A 123 -9.37 -0.61 9.25
CA GLU A 123 -8.13 -1.00 8.56
C GLU A 123 -8.39 -1.27 7.07
N GLU A 124 -9.50 -1.91 6.73
CA GLU A 124 -9.89 -2.15 5.34
C GLU A 124 -10.17 -0.82 4.62
N LEU A 125 -10.85 0.11 5.30
CA LEU A 125 -11.15 1.43 4.77
C LEU A 125 -9.88 2.26 4.57
N GLU A 126 -8.96 2.27 5.54
CA GLU A 126 -7.65 2.92 5.42
C GLU A 126 -6.88 2.38 4.21
N GLY A 127 -6.85 1.06 4.02
CA GLY A 127 -6.23 0.44 2.84
C GLY A 127 -6.86 0.89 1.52
N LEU A 128 -8.19 1.00 1.48
CA LEU A 128 -8.92 1.48 0.30
C LEU A 128 -8.67 2.97 0.02
N LEU A 129 -8.53 3.80 1.06
CA LEU A 129 -8.23 5.24 0.96
C LEU A 129 -6.78 5.49 0.52
N LEU A 130 -5.80 4.82 1.12
CA LEU A 130 -4.39 4.92 0.74
C LEU A 130 -4.17 4.56 -0.72
N LEU A 131 -4.90 3.57 -1.23
CA LEU A 131 -4.84 3.16 -2.63
C LEU A 131 -5.77 3.99 -3.54
N GLN A 132 -6.45 5.00 -3.00
CA GLN A 132 -7.44 5.85 -3.69
C GLN A 132 -8.50 5.03 -4.43
N MET A 133 -8.85 3.86 -3.88
CA MET A 133 -9.92 2.99 -4.37
C MET A 133 -11.28 3.45 -3.90
N ILE A 134 -11.33 4.31 -2.88
CA ILE A 134 -12.51 5.03 -2.42
C ILE A 134 -12.05 6.49 -2.22
N ALA A 135 -12.95 7.44 -2.46
CA ALA A 135 -12.74 8.84 -2.11
C ALA A 135 -13.43 9.11 -0.77
N GLU A 136 -12.80 9.93 0.08
CA GLU A 136 -13.51 10.56 1.19
C GLU A 136 -14.67 11.37 0.60
N THR A 137 -15.89 11.14 1.09
CA THR A 137 -17.02 12.04 0.80
C THR A 137 -16.69 13.38 1.45
N GLU A 138 -16.73 14.48 0.69
CA GLU A 138 -16.40 15.84 1.17
C GLU A 138 -17.38 16.39 2.25
N GLU A 139 -18.16 15.55 2.90
CA GLU A 139 -19.08 15.91 3.98
C GLU A 139 -18.34 15.90 5.32
N GLU A 140 -17.45 16.87 5.55
CA GLU A 140 -16.97 17.31 6.90
C GLU A 140 -15.95 18.47 6.80
N LYS A 141 -16.16 19.42 5.87
CA LYS A 141 -15.38 20.68 5.83
C LYS A 141 -16.22 21.95 5.97
N GLU A 142 -17.53 21.85 6.13
CA GLU A 142 -18.41 23.03 6.25
C GLU A 142 -18.84 23.36 7.70
N GLU A 143 -18.43 22.62 8.73
CA GLU A 143 -18.85 22.91 10.13
C GLU A 143 -17.80 23.61 11.01
N GLU A 144 -16.60 23.93 10.52
CA GLU A 144 -15.57 24.65 11.33
C GLU A 144 -15.42 26.15 11.04
N GLU A 145 -16.24 26.75 10.16
CA GLU A 145 -16.18 28.21 9.89
C GLU A 145 -17.28 29.06 10.57
N GLU A 146 -18.16 28.47 11.38
CA GLU A 146 -19.13 29.23 12.19
C GLU A 146 -19.06 28.86 13.68
N GLU A 147 -18.06 29.39 14.41
CA GLU A 147 -18.21 29.75 15.83
C GLU A 147 -17.17 30.80 16.30
#